data_AF-A0A2H9ZRM6-F1
#
_entry.id   AF-A0A2H9ZRM6-F1
#
_cell.length_a   1.000
_cell.length_b   1.000
_cell.length_c   1.000
_cell.angle_alpha   90.00
_cell.angle_beta   90.00
_cell.angle_gamma   90.00
#
_symmetry.space_group_name_H-M   'P 1'
#
loop_
_entity.id
_entity.type
_entity.pdbx_description
1 polymer ?
#
loop_
_entity_poly.entity_id
_entity_poly.type
_entity_poly.pdbx_seq_one_letter_code
_entity_poly.pdbx_strand_id
1 'polypeptide(L)'
;MRMHSDALIALRNRLVSSGLMQDSRHVLAIEQLGIFMHIIAFDCGDRKCAEIFQHSLETISRYFNSTLKAVTSLASEFHQLSTSSTPFCPKLRKDKRFWPYFKVFFLYIFSQK
;
A
#
# COMPACT_ATOMS: atom_id res chain seq x y z
N MET A 1 -4.51 12.29 -12.17
CA MET A 1 -4.06 10.88 -12.14
C MET A 1 -5.30 10.01 -12.07
N ARG A 2 -5.65 9.28 -13.15
CA ARG A 2 -6.91 8.52 -13.23
C ARG A 2 -6.58 7.07 -12.91
N MET A 3 -6.69 6.67 -11.64
CA MET A 3 -6.68 5.25 -11.30
C MET A 3 -7.92 4.62 -11.94
N HIS A 4 -7.73 3.54 -12.70
CA HIS A 4 -8.84 2.81 -13.30
C HIS A 4 -9.72 2.29 -12.16
N SER A 5 -10.99 2.69 -12.13
CA SER A 5 -11.93 2.36 -11.05
C SER A 5 -11.95 0.85 -10.76
N ASP A 6 -11.81 0.04 -11.80
CA ASP A 6 -11.71 -1.42 -11.71
C ASP A 6 -10.51 -1.93 -10.91
N ALA A 7 -9.33 -1.31 -11.01
CA ALA A 7 -8.16 -1.71 -10.23
C ALA A 7 -8.36 -1.42 -8.74
N LEU A 8 -9.00 -0.30 -8.43
CA LEU A 8 -9.39 0.10 -7.08
C LEU A 8 -10.41 -0.88 -6.48
N ILE A 9 -11.42 -1.24 -7.26
CA ILE A 9 -12.45 -2.21 -6.86
C ILE A 9 -11.84 -3.60 -6.66
N ALA A 10 -10.96 -4.04 -7.56
CA ALA A 10 -10.26 -5.32 -7.45
C ALA A 10 -9.39 -5.39 -6.18
N LEU A 11 -8.65 -4.32 -5.89
CA LEU A 11 -7.84 -4.23 -4.66
C LEU A 11 -8.71 -4.25 -3.41
N ARG A 12 -9.79 -3.46 -3.37
CA ARG A 12 -10.77 -3.49 -2.28
C ARG A 12 -11.31 -4.90 -2.07
N ASN A 13 -11.73 -5.58 -3.15
CA ASN A 13 -12.29 -6.92 -3.05
C ASN A 13 -11.26 -7.91 -2.51
N ARG A 14 -9.99 -7.78 -2.89
CA ARG A 14 -8.91 -8.61 -2.35
C ARG A 14 -8.70 -8.37 -0.85
N LEU A 15 -8.62 -7.11 -0.42
CA LEU A 15 -8.43 -6.74 0.99
C LEU A 15 -9.60 -7.17 1.88
N VAL A 16 -10.84 -7.04 1.37
CA VAL A 16 -12.04 -7.50 2.08
C VAL A 16 -12.09 -9.02 2.15
N SER A 17 -11.77 -9.73 1.06
CA SER A 17 -11.77 -11.21 1.03
C SER A 17 -10.70 -11.80 1.96
N SER A 18 -9.57 -11.13 2.13
CA SER A 18 -8.54 -11.51 3.10
C SER A 18 -8.89 -11.13 4.55
N GLY A 19 -10.05 -10.51 4.80
CA GLY A 19 -10.48 -10.07 6.13
C GLY A 19 -9.69 -8.88 6.70
N LEU A 20 -8.85 -8.23 5.87
CA LEU A 20 -7.97 -7.14 6.28
C LEU A 20 -8.67 -5.78 6.32
N MET A 21 -9.79 -5.65 5.60
CA MET A 21 -10.64 -4.46 5.65
C MET A 21 -12.11 -4.87 5.77
N GLN A 22 -12.86 -4.11 6.55
CA GLN A 22 -14.30 -4.26 6.65
C GLN A 22 -14.98 -2.91 6.52
N ASP A 23 -16.25 -2.99 6.13
CA ASP A 23 -17.13 -1.85 6.16
C ASP A 23 -17.30 -1.34 7.60
N SER A 24 -17.12 -0.04 7.80
CA SER A 24 -17.35 0.59 9.09
C SER A 24 -18.74 1.22 9.10
N ARG A 25 -19.39 1.32 10.26
CA ARG A 25 -20.77 1.86 10.40
C ARG A 25 -21.01 3.20 9.70
N HIS A 26 -19.96 3.99 9.49
CA HIS A 26 -20.03 5.32 8.90
C HIS A 26 -19.18 5.51 7.65
N VAL A 27 -18.28 4.58 7.30
CA VAL A 27 -17.35 4.74 6.16
C VAL A 27 -17.13 3.41 5.46
N LEU A 28 -17.45 3.40 4.17
CA LEU A 28 -17.34 2.22 3.33
C LEU A 28 -15.87 1.82 3.14
N ALA A 29 -15.59 0.52 3.03
CA ALA A 29 -14.22 0.04 2.78
C ALA A 29 -13.58 0.65 1.52
N ILE A 30 -14.38 0.98 0.51
CA ILE A 30 -13.92 1.66 -0.71
C ILE A 30 -13.52 3.12 -0.45
N GLU A 31 -14.22 3.79 0.46
CA GLU A 31 -13.95 5.18 0.84
C GLU A 31 -12.69 5.26 1.71
N GLN A 32 -12.49 4.30 2.61
CA GLN A 32 -11.24 4.16 3.37
C GLN A 32 -10.03 3.98 2.43
N LEU A 33 -10.18 3.12 1.42
CA LEU A 33 -9.16 2.92 0.39
C LEU A 33 -8.96 4.17 -0.48
N GLY A 34 -10.04 4.89 -0.77
CA GLY A 34 -10.02 6.17 -1.47
C GLY A 34 -9.23 7.24 -0.73
N ILE A 35 -9.43 7.39 0.58
CA ILE A 35 -8.67 8.31 1.44
C ILE A 35 -7.18 8.00 1.37
N PHE A 36 -6.81 6.73 1.55
CA PHE A 36 -5.41 6.29 1.47
C PHE A 36 -4.80 6.62 0.10
N MET A 37 -5.46 6.24 -0.98
CA MET A 37 -4.96 6.49 -2.33
C MET A 37 -4.86 7.98 -2.65
N HIS A 38 -5.80 8.78 -2.15
CA HIS A 38 -5.79 10.22 -2.36
C HIS A 38 -4.61 10.89 -1.67
N ILE A 39 -4.31 10.50 -0.42
CA ILE A 39 -3.15 11.00 0.33
C ILE A 39 -1.84 10.65 -0.39
N ILE A 40 -1.63 9.39 -0.78
CA ILE A 40 -0.38 8.97 -1.43
C ILE A 40 -0.22 9.51 -2.86
N ALA A 41 -1.33 9.70 -3.60
CA ALA A 41 -1.28 10.09 -5.01
C ALA A 41 -1.08 11.60 -5.20
N PHE A 42 -1.50 12.41 -4.23
CA PHE A 42 -1.48 13.87 -4.33
C PHE A 42 -0.62 14.54 -3.27
N ASP A 43 0.05 13.77 -2.39
CA ASP A 43 0.75 14.30 -1.21
C ASP A 43 -0.16 15.27 -0.43
N CYS A 44 -1.46 14.96 -0.34
CA CYS A 44 -2.39 15.83 0.37
C CYS A 44 -2.17 15.67 1.87
N GLY A 45 -1.89 16.78 2.56
CA GLY A 45 -1.91 16.78 4.03
C GLY A 45 -3.32 16.55 4.55
N ASP A 46 -3.43 15.92 5.74
CA ASP A 46 -4.68 15.45 6.36
C ASP A 46 -5.84 16.47 6.32
N ARG A 47 -5.53 17.78 6.40
CA ARG A 47 -6.52 18.87 6.31
C ARG A 47 -7.26 18.92 4.98
N LYS A 48 -6.55 18.80 3.87
CA LYS A 48 -7.16 18.88 2.54
C LYS A 48 -8.00 17.64 2.25
N CYS A 49 -7.54 16.49 2.74
CA CYS A 49 -8.28 15.25 2.59
C CYS A 49 -9.52 15.25 3.52
N ALA A 50 -9.45 15.82 4.73
CA ALA A 50 -10.61 16.05 5.60
C ALA A 50 -11.68 16.93 4.94
N GLU A 51 -11.29 17.98 4.21
CA GLU A 51 -12.22 18.82 3.45
C GLU A 51 -12.86 18.09 2.26
N ILE A 52 -12.13 17.22 1.56
CA ILE A 52 -12.65 16.49 0.40
C ILE A 52 -13.61 15.37 0.81
N PHE A 53 -13.26 14.63 1.86
CA PHE A 53 -14.05 13.49 2.33
C PHE A 53 -15.07 13.89 3.41
N GLN A 54 -15.10 15.16 3.82
CA GLN A 54 -16.04 15.71 4.82
C GLN A 54 -15.99 14.94 6.16
N HIS A 55 -14.81 14.47 6.55
CA HIS A 55 -14.56 13.74 7.80
C HIS A 55 -13.54 14.49 8.66
N SER A 56 -13.58 14.25 9.97
CA SER A 56 -12.59 14.85 10.88
C SER A 56 -11.17 14.33 10.61
N LEU A 57 -10.15 15.12 10.98
CA LEU A 57 -8.73 14.73 10.86
C LEU A 57 -8.43 13.39 11.56
N GLU A 58 -9.02 13.16 12.73
CA GLU A 58 -8.90 11.87 13.45
C GLU A 58 -9.45 10.71 12.63
N THR A 59 -10.58 10.92 11.96
CA THR A 59 -11.24 9.91 11.13
C THR A 59 -10.39 9.59 9.91
N ILE A 60 -9.86 10.61 9.23
CA ILE A 60 -8.94 10.47 8.10
C ILE A 60 -7.69 9.70 8.53
N SER A 61 -7.04 10.12 9.62
CA SER A 61 -5.82 9.47 10.11
C SER A 61 -6.07 8.02 10.53
N ARG A 62 -7.20 7.73 11.19
CA ARG A 62 -7.58 6.37 11.56
C ARG A 62 -7.73 5.47 10.33
N TYR A 63 -8.48 5.90 9.33
CA TYR A 63 -8.72 5.08 8.14
C TYR A 63 -7.49 4.99 7.23
N PHE A 64 -6.67 6.04 7.17
CA PHE A 64 -5.36 6.00 6.51
C PHE A 64 -4.48 4.92 7.14
N ASN A 65 -4.29 4.96 8.46
CA ASN A 65 -3.46 4.00 9.18
C ASN A 65 -4.02 2.57 9.11
N SER A 66 -5.34 2.41 9.19
CA SER A 66 -6.00 1.10 9.07
C SER A 66 -5.78 0.50 7.68
N THR A 67 -5.95 1.32 6.64
CA THR A 67 -5.75 0.88 5.25
C THR A 67 -4.27 0.61 4.97
N LEU A 68 -3.36 1.44 5.50
CA LEU A 68 -1.92 1.23 5.36
C LEU A 68 -1.48 -0.10 5.98
N LYS A 69 -2.00 -0.45 7.17
CA LYS A 69 -1.77 -1.76 7.78
C LYS A 69 -2.29 -2.90 6.90
N ALA A 70 -3.52 -2.80 6.41
CA ALA A 70 -4.12 -3.81 5.54
C ALA A 70 -3.30 -4.03 4.26
N VAL A 71 -2.89 -2.95 3.60
CA VAL A 71 -2.05 -3.00 2.39
C VAL A 71 -0.66 -3.55 2.70
N THR A 72 -0.07 -3.21 3.86
CA THR A 72 1.24 -3.73 4.27
C THR A 72 1.19 -5.21 4.60
N SER A 73 0.12 -5.69 5.26
CA SER A 73 -0.13 -7.11 5.49
C SER A 73 -0.30 -7.87 4.18
N LEU A 74 -1.07 -7.31 3.24
CA LEU A 74 -1.20 -7.89 1.90
C LEU A 74 0.14 -7.90 1.16
N ALA A 75 0.91 -6.82 1.21
CA ALA A 75 2.25 -6.75 0.62
C ALA A 75 3.20 -7.78 1.24
N SER A 76 3.09 -8.04 2.54
CA SER A 76 3.90 -9.04 3.23
C SER A 76 3.65 -10.47 2.72
N GLU A 77 2.42 -10.79 2.29
CA GLU A 77 2.08 -12.03 1.58
C GLU A 77 2.82 -12.11 0.23
N PHE A 78 2.90 -10.99 -0.50
CA PHE A 78 3.66 -10.93 -1.76
C PHE A 78 5.18 -10.93 -1.55
N HIS A 79 5.68 -10.33 -0.47
CA HIS A 79 7.11 -10.32 -0.14
C HIS A 79 7.63 -11.72 0.26
N GLN A 80 6.76 -12.63 0.72
CA GLN A 80 7.15 -14.01 1.01
C GLN A 80 7.37 -14.88 -0.23
N LEU A 81 7.12 -14.39 -1.45
CA LEU A 81 7.35 -15.15 -2.69
C LEU A 81 8.81 -15.18 -3.18
N SER A 82 9.80 -14.76 -2.38
CA SER A 82 11.21 -15.01 -2.70
C SER A 82 11.74 -16.29 -2.06
N THR A 83 10.99 -17.40 -2.13
CA THR A 83 11.58 -18.74 -1.99
C THR A 83 12.39 -19.04 -3.23
N SER A 84 13.67 -18.68 -3.16
CA SER A 84 14.83 -19.38 -3.74
C SER A 84 14.91 -19.72 -5.23
N SER A 85 13.91 -19.43 -6.09
CA SER A 85 13.99 -19.78 -7.52
C SER A 85 13.55 -18.65 -8.47
N THR A 86 14.35 -17.57 -8.45
CA THR A 86 14.72 -16.69 -9.59
C THR A 86 13.72 -15.70 -10.20
N PRO A 87 14.21 -14.65 -10.93
CA PRO A 87 15.52 -13.99 -10.87
C PRO A 87 15.43 -12.45 -10.88
N PHE A 88 16.34 -11.75 -10.19
CA PHE A 88 16.73 -10.42 -10.67
C PHE A 88 17.10 -10.54 -12.15
N CYS A 89 16.52 -9.70 -13.02
CA CYS A 89 16.85 -9.68 -14.43
C CYS A 89 18.38 -9.68 -14.56
N PRO A 90 19.00 -10.63 -15.29
CA PRO A 90 20.47 -10.78 -15.31
C PRO A 90 21.21 -9.50 -15.71
N LYS A 91 20.51 -8.54 -16.34
CA LYS A 91 20.97 -7.16 -16.58
C LYS A 91 21.25 -6.39 -15.28
N LEU A 92 20.32 -6.39 -14.32
CA LEU A 92 20.47 -5.64 -13.08
C LEU A 92 21.57 -6.21 -12.17
N ARG A 93 21.78 -7.53 -12.20
CA ARG A 93 22.87 -8.19 -11.46
C ARG A 93 24.26 -7.89 -12.04
N LYS A 94 24.35 -7.61 -13.34
CA LYS A 94 25.59 -7.25 -14.02
C LYS A 94 25.92 -5.76 -13.92
N ASP A 95 24.92 -4.93 -13.60
CA ASP A 95 25.07 -3.48 -13.51
C ASP A 95 25.68 -3.06 -12.17
N LYS A 96 27.02 -2.94 -12.14
CA LYS A 96 27.79 -2.55 -10.94
C LYS A 96 27.38 -1.20 -10.35
N ARG A 97 26.74 -0.33 -11.13
CA ARG A 97 26.29 1.00 -10.70
C ARG A 97 25.04 0.92 -9.81
N PHE A 98 24.12 0.01 -10.14
CA PHE A 98 22.81 -0.06 -9.49
C PHE A 98 22.76 -1.12 -8.38
N TRP A 99 23.51 -2.21 -8.53
CA TRP A 99 23.58 -3.31 -7.56
C TRP A 99 23.85 -2.90 -6.08
N PRO A 100 24.75 -1.94 -5.76
CA PRO A 100 24.98 -1.55 -4.36
C PRO A 100 23.72 -0.99 -3.67
N TYR A 101 22.87 -0.25 -4.39
CA TYR A 101 21.62 0.30 -3.83
C TYR A 101 20.58 -0.79 -3.58
N PHE A 102 20.46 -1.76 -4.49
CA PHE A 102 19.53 -2.88 -4.34
C PHE A 102 19.93 -3.83 -3.21
N LYS A 103 21.23 -4.05 -2.99
CA LYS A 103 21.74 -4.88 -1.90
C LYS A 103 21.38 -4.30 -0.52
N VAL A 104 21.51 -2.99 -0.35
CA VAL A 104 21.22 -2.31 0.94
C VAL A 104 19.73 -2.36 1.25
N PHE A 105 18.87 -2.10 0.26
CA PHE A 105 17.41 -2.15 0.44
C PHE A 105 16.94 -3.56 0.83
N PHE A 106 17.49 -4.60 0.19
CA PHE A 106 17.12 -5.99 0.47
C PHE A 106 17.69 -6.48 1.82
N LEU A 107 18.95 -6.15 2.14
CA LEU A 107 19.54 -6.50 3.44
C LEU A 107 18.80 -5.82 4.60
N TYR A 108 18.34 -4.58 4.43
CA TYR A 108 17.60 -3.88 5.47
C TYR A 108 16.22 -4.51 5.74
N ILE A 109 15.49 -4.93 4.70
CA ILE A 109 14.18 -5.56 4.83
C ILE A 109 14.29 -6.97 5.46
N PHE A 110 15.33 -7.75 5.14
CA PHE A 110 15.49 -9.12 5.64
C PHE A 110 16.33 -9.23 6.94
N SER A 111 16.99 -8.17 7.39
CA SER A 111 17.76 -8.16 8.64
C SER A 111 16.93 -7.76 9.88
N GLN A 112 15.65 -7.41 9.72
CA GLN A 112 14.74 -7.05 10.82
C GLN A 112 13.80 -8.21 11.22
N LYS A 113 14.22 -9.45 10.96
CA LYS A 113 13.53 -10.67 11.41
C LYS A 113 14.48 -11.52 12.23
#